data_AF-A0A8J7QM87-F1
#
_entry.id   AF-A0A8J7QM87-F1
#
_cell.length_a   1.000
_cell.length_b   1.000
_cell.length_c   1.000
_cell.angle_alpha   90.00
_cell.angle_beta   90.00
_cell.angle_gamma   90.00
#
_symmetry.space_group_name_H-M   'P 1'
#
loop_
_entity.id
_entity.type
_entity.pdbx_description
1 polymer ?
#
loop_
_entity_poly.entity_id
_entity_poly.type
_entity_poly.pdbx_seq_one_letter_code
_entity_poly.pdbx_strand_id
1 'polypeptide(L)'
;MFPVTTPMPRQETAEAWLKHMNNALGHSRPRRFPFFQRLNNYLEPPAWLKLRPQDPLHGIYQFQKELYRAGELVWGFVLQGHEDLFEPERDNHAALLLHGGVGASVGIHTLAECAKRLGRWLDQTGPGSDHGALRRVLLDPHGRVFSRPVPNLTNAGEPGPPVYCSSLLVHREHLPIGWLPFAWLPLLVLPHQPYIAAVLPYWYWPQPFQERWRERAMDGLKLDPV
;
A
#
# COMPACT_ATOMS: atom_id res chain seq x y z
N MET A 1 -5.36 6.19 14.49
CA MET A 1 -6.66 5.47 14.37
C MET A 1 -6.71 4.86 12.96
N PHE A 2 -7.09 3.58 12.81
CA PHE A 2 -7.15 2.95 11.48
C PHE A 2 -8.31 3.56 10.67
N PRO A 3 -8.13 3.93 9.39
CA PRO A 3 -9.23 4.37 8.53
C PRO A 3 -10.09 3.16 8.13
N VAL A 4 -10.95 2.69 9.03
CA VAL A 4 -11.71 1.43 8.89
C VAL A 4 -12.92 1.57 7.94
N THR A 5 -13.37 2.79 7.64
CA THR A 5 -14.56 3.07 6.83
C THR A 5 -14.18 3.72 5.50
N THR A 6 -13.61 2.92 4.60
CA THR A 6 -13.39 3.30 3.20
C THR A 6 -14.33 2.52 2.28
N PRO A 7 -15.04 3.17 1.32
CA PRO A 7 -15.95 2.47 0.43
C PRO A 7 -15.18 1.57 -0.54
N MET A 8 -15.51 0.28 -0.54
CA MET A 8 -14.83 -0.70 -1.39
C MET A 8 -15.61 -0.98 -2.69
N PRO A 9 -14.93 -1.28 -3.80
CA PRO A 9 -15.61 -1.79 -5.01
C PRO A 9 -16.15 -3.20 -4.77
N ARG A 10 -17.03 -3.68 -5.65
CA ARG A 10 -17.34 -5.12 -5.70
C ARG A 10 -16.06 -5.92 -6.00
N GLN A 11 -15.97 -7.14 -5.50
CA GLN A 11 -14.78 -7.97 -5.68
C GLN A 11 -14.43 -8.17 -7.16
N GLU A 12 -15.41 -8.50 -8.00
CA GLU A 12 -15.25 -8.66 -9.45
C GLU A 12 -14.67 -7.39 -10.11
N THR A 13 -15.10 -6.21 -9.66
CA THR A 13 -14.59 -4.93 -10.16
C THR A 13 -13.12 -4.73 -9.77
N ALA A 14 -12.75 -5.04 -8.53
CA ALA A 14 -11.35 -4.96 -8.08
C ALA A 14 -10.44 -5.92 -8.84
N GLU A 15 -10.91 -7.14 -9.10
CA GLU A 15 -10.17 -8.15 -9.89
C GLU A 15 -10.01 -7.71 -11.35
N ALA A 16 -11.06 -7.15 -11.95
CA ALA A 16 -11.01 -6.59 -13.30
C ALA A 16 -10.00 -5.44 -13.40
N TRP A 17 -9.93 -4.56 -12.39
CA TRP A 17 -8.93 -3.49 -12.34
C TRP A 17 -7.51 -4.02 -12.19
N LEU A 18 -7.28 -5.01 -11.31
CA LEU A 18 -5.97 -5.66 -11.17
C LEU A 18 -5.50 -6.28 -12.49
N LYS A 19 -6.42 -6.97 -13.19
CA LYS A 19 -6.15 -7.52 -14.52
C LYS A 19 -5.78 -6.44 -15.53
N HIS A 20 -6.54 -5.34 -15.59
CA HIS A 20 -6.23 -4.20 -16.47
C HIS A 20 -4.83 -3.64 -16.19
N MET A 21 -4.53 -3.37 -14.92
CA MET A 21 -3.24 -2.83 -14.49
C MET A 21 -2.08 -3.78 -14.84
N ASN A 22 -2.26 -5.09 -14.66
CA ASN A 22 -1.25 -6.08 -15.03
C ASN A 22 -1.02 -6.10 -16.56
N ASN A 23 -2.08 -5.95 -17.36
CA ASN A 23 -1.97 -5.86 -18.81
C ASN A 23 -1.23 -4.58 -19.24
N ALA A 24 -1.56 -3.43 -18.64
CA ALA A 24 -0.95 -2.13 -18.91
C ALA A 24 0.54 -2.10 -18.52
N LEU A 25 0.89 -2.78 -17.44
CA LEU A 25 2.27 -2.90 -16.96
C LEU A 25 3.11 -3.86 -17.83
N GLY A 26 2.46 -4.88 -18.40
CA GLY A 26 3.08 -5.93 -19.20
C GLY A 26 3.08 -7.29 -18.50
N HIS A 27 2.67 -8.32 -19.24
CA HIS A 27 2.43 -9.68 -18.72
C HIS A 27 3.71 -10.46 -18.41
N SER A 28 4.79 -10.23 -19.16
CA SER A 28 6.03 -11.01 -19.03
C SER A 28 6.98 -10.37 -18.03
N ARG A 29 7.35 -11.11 -16.99
CA ARG A 29 8.43 -10.75 -16.07
C ARG A 29 9.71 -11.49 -16.53
N PRO A 30 10.86 -10.81 -16.69
CA PRO A 30 11.09 -9.39 -16.44
C PRO A 30 10.47 -8.48 -17.52
N ARG A 31 9.76 -7.45 -17.07
CA ARG A 31 9.11 -6.45 -17.92
C ARG A 31 10.15 -5.54 -18.57
N ARG A 32 9.83 -5.06 -19.77
CA ARG A 32 10.65 -4.09 -20.51
C ARG A 32 9.83 -2.84 -20.73
N PHE A 33 10.43 -1.69 -20.46
CA PHE A 33 9.79 -0.39 -20.61
C PHE A 33 10.57 0.46 -21.63
N PRO A 34 9.87 1.14 -22.55
CA PRO A 34 10.49 2.15 -23.40
C PRO A 34 11.09 3.30 -22.57
N PHE A 35 11.98 4.08 -23.18
CA PHE A 35 12.73 5.13 -22.49
C PHE A 35 11.84 6.11 -21.71
N PHE A 36 10.82 6.69 -22.34
CA PHE A 36 9.94 7.66 -21.69
C PHE A 36 9.17 7.06 -20.50
N GLN A 37 8.72 5.81 -20.62
CA GLN A 37 8.05 5.14 -19.51
C GLN A 37 8.99 4.84 -18.34
N ARG A 38 10.28 4.57 -18.62
CA ARG A 38 11.30 4.43 -17.57
C ARG A 38 11.55 5.75 -16.84
N LEU A 39 11.54 6.88 -17.56
CA LEU A 39 11.66 8.19 -16.94
C LEU A 39 10.45 8.50 -16.05
N ASN A 40 9.22 8.25 -16.53
CA ASN A 40 8.01 8.48 -15.74
C ASN A 40 7.95 7.59 -14.49
N ASN A 41 8.44 6.35 -14.58
CA ASN A 41 8.46 5.41 -13.45
C ASN A 41 9.59 5.70 -12.44
N TYR A 42 10.49 6.64 -12.73
CA TYR A 42 11.63 6.93 -11.86
C TYR A 42 11.24 7.92 -10.76
N LEU A 43 11.34 7.47 -9.50
CA LEU A 43 11.17 8.30 -8.32
C LEU A 43 12.50 8.77 -7.76
N GLU A 44 12.49 9.99 -7.23
CA GLU A 44 13.56 10.51 -6.38
C GLU A 44 13.16 10.48 -4.88
N PRO A 45 14.11 10.24 -3.97
CA PRO A 45 13.88 10.41 -2.54
C PRO A 45 13.45 11.84 -2.19
N PRO A 46 12.43 12.04 -1.33
CA PRO A 46 12.07 13.37 -0.84
C PRO A 46 13.21 13.95 0.01
N ALA A 47 13.25 15.29 0.12
CA ALA A 47 14.32 15.99 0.82
C ALA A 47 14.55 15.49 2.25
N TRP A 48 13.46 15.27 3.01
CA TRP A 48 13.55 14.78 4.39
C TRP A 48 14.22 13.40 4.48
N LEU A 49 14.05 12.54 3.47
CA LEU A 49 14.66 11.21 3.43
C LEU A 49 16.12 11.30 3.02
N LYS A 50 16.47 12.22 2.11
CA LYS A 50 17.87 12.54 1.76
C LYS A 50 18.67 12.99 3.00
N LEU A 51 18.04 13.69 3.94
CA LEU A 51 18.65 14.08 5.23
C LEU A 51 18.82 12.92 6.22
N ARG A 52 18.23 11.75 5.96
CA ARG A 52 18.26 10.55 6.81
C ARG A 52 18.78 9.35 6.02
N PRO A 53 20.09 9.30 5.69
CA PRO A 53 20.65 8.25 4.83
C PRO A 53 20.53 6.84 5.42
N GLN A 54 20.34 6.71 6.73
CA GLN A 54 20.16 5.43 7.41
C GLN A 54 18.70 4.96 7.47
N ASP A 55 17.74 5.77 7.02
CA ASP A 55 16.32 5.36 7.03
C ASP A 55 16.12 4.19 6.03
N PRO A 56 15.58 3.05 6.47
CA PRO A 56 15.38 1.89 5.61
C PRO A 56 14.54 2.12 4.34
N LEU A 57 13.75 3.20 4.28
CA LEU A 57 12.97 3.55 3.08
C LEU A 57 13.83 3.81 1.84
N HIS A 58 15.13 4.09 2.01
CA HIS A 58 16.08 4.16 0.88
C HIS A 58 16.08 2.89 0.03
N GLY A 59 15.73 1.72 0.61
CA GLY A 59 15.59 0.46 -0.11
C GLY A 59 14.62 0.55 -1.29
N ILE A 60 13.54 1.35 -1.19
CA ILE A 60 12.55 1.51 -2.27
C ILE A 60 13.23 2.04 -3.54
N TYR A 61 14.12 3.02 -3.40
CA TYR A 61 14.83 3.64 -4.52
C TYR A 61 15.93 2.74 -5.07
N GLN A 62 16.62 2.01 -4.20
CA GLN A 62 17.63 1.01 -4.59
C GLN A 62 16.99 -0.08 -5.47
N PHE A 63 15.80 -0.54 -5.11
CA PHE A 63 15.10 -1.62 -5.81
C PHE A 63 14.04 -1.15 -6.83
N GLN A 64 13.88 0.14 -7.06
CA GLN A 64 12.86 0.69 -7.95
C GLN A 64 12.86 0.04 -9.34
N LYS A 65 14.04 -0.09 -9.96
CA LYS A 65 14.17 -0.72 -11.28
C LYS A 65 13.69 -2.17 -11.27
N GLU A 66 13.94 -2.88 -10.18
CA GLU A 66 13.53 -4.27 -10.01
C GLU A 66 12.03 -4.39 -9.72
N LEU A 67 11.46 -3.50 -8.92
CA LEU A 67 10.02 -3.41 -8.66
C LEU A 67 9.21 -3.35 -9.96
N TYR A 68 9.58 -2.47 -10.88
CA TYR A 68 8.88 -2.39 -12.16
C TYR A 68 9.11 -3.61 -13.06
N ARG A 69 10.34 -4.16 -13.07
CA ARG A 69 10.69 -5.29 -13.94
C ARG A 69 10.10 -6.62 -13.46
N ALA A 70 10.17 -6.91 -12.17
CA ALA A 70 9.90 -8.22 -11.59
C ALA A 70 8.82 -8.20 -10.50
N GLY A 71 8.43 -7.02 -10.01
CA GLY A 71 7.44 -6.90 -8.94
C GLY A 71 6.08 -7.46 -9.33
N GLU A 72 5.45 -8.10 -8.35
CA GLU A 72 4.09 -8.61 -8.43
C GLU A 72 3.10 -7.50 -8.18
N LEU A 73 2.03 -7.46 -8.99
CA LEU A 73 0.94 -6.55 -8.78
C LEU A 73 -0.02 -7.14 -7.75
N VAL A 74 -0.19 -6.46 -6.62
CA VAL A 74 -1.10 -6.86 -5.54
C VAL A 74 -1.91 -5.67 -5.06
N TRP A 75 -2.94 -5.93 -4.27
CA TRP A 75 -3.61 -4.89 -3.51
C TRP A 75 -2.90 -4.62 -2.19
N GLY A 76 -2.86 -3.35 -1.80
CA GLY A 76 -2.43 -2.88 -0.49
C GLY A 76 -3.59 -2.27 0.28
N PHE A 77 -3.58 -2.40 1.60
CA PHE A 77 -4.51 -1.72 2.51
C PHE A 77 -3.75 -0.96 3.59
N VAL A 78 -3.85 0.36 3.59
CA VAL A 78 -3.18 1.27 4.53
C VAL A 78 -3.71 1.05 5.94
N LEU A 79 -2.80 0.67 6.81
CA LEU A 79 -3.05 0.55 8.25
C LEU A 79 -2.82 1.87 8.96
N GLN A 80 -1.68 2.48 8.66
CA GLN A 80 -1.23 3.72 9.27
C GLN A 80 -0.50 4.56 8.24
N GLY A 81 -0.57 5.85 8.41
CA GLY A 81 0.11 6.81 7.58
C GLY A 81 0.10 8.15 8.28
N HIS A 82 0.94 9.05 7.80
CA HIS A 82 0.83 10.45 8.18
C HIS A 82 -0.56 10.98 7.77
N GLU A 83 -1.18 11.83 8.59
CA GLU A 83 -2.51 12.39 8.31
C GLU A 83 -2.52 13.14 6.97
N ASP A 84 -1.44 13.85 6.69
CA ASP A 84 -1.18 14.55 5.42
C ASP A 84 -1.31 13.64 4.19
N LEU A 85 -1.17 12.31 4.28
CA LEU A 85 -1.40 11.42 3.11
C LEU A 85 -2.84 11.47 2.61
N PHE A 86 -3.79 11.86 3.46
CA PHE A 86 -5.22 11.91 3.17
C PHE A 86 -5.70 13.31 2.76
N GLU A 87 -4.81 14.30 2.79
CA GLU A 87 -5.10 15.71 2.54
C GLU A 87 -4.36 16.25 1.29
N PRO A 88 -4.80 17.37 0.69
CA PRO A 88 -4.14 17.98 -0.48
C PRO A 88 -2.83 18.72 -0.13
N GLU A 89 -1.84 17.99 0.40
CA GLU A 89 -0.50 18.50 0.73
C GLU A 89 0.55 18.33 -0.39
N ARG A 90 1.81 18.72 -0.13
CA ARG A 90 2.91 18.57 -1.11
C ARG A 90 3.86 17.42 -0.84
N ASP A 91 3.96 16.98 0.41
CA ASP A 91 5.02 16.06 0.81
C ASP A 91 4.64 14.59 0.66
N ASN A 92 5.65 13.79 0.32
CA ASN A 92 5.56 12.33 0.29
C ASN A 92 5.83 11.79 1.70
N HIS A 93 4.95 10.93 2.20
CA HIS A 93 5.09 10.34 3.54
C HIS A 93 5.10 8.82 3.51
N ALA A 94 5.66 8.26 4.58
CA ALA A 94 5.63 6.83 4.80
C ALA A 94 4.22 6.38 5.21
N ALA A 95 3.85 5.18 4.76
CA ALA A 95 2.67 4.47 5.19
C ALA A 95 3.04 3.05 5.60
N LEU A 96 2.35 2.52 6.59
CA LEU A 96 2.34 1.11 6.95
C LEU A 96 1.08 0.49 6.34
N LEU A 97 1.24 -0.62 5.62
CA LEU A 97 0.12 -1.27 4.97
C LEU A 97 0.15 -2.79 5.07
N LEU A 98 -1.01 -3.40 4.84
CA LEU A 98 -1.18 -4.82 4.59
C LEU A 98 -1.12 -5.12 3.10
N HIS A 99 -0.51 -6.23 2.73
CA HIS A 99 -0.60 -6.79 1.39
C HIS A 99 -0.54 -8.31 1.44
N GLY A 100 -1.03 -8.96 0.37
CA GLY A 100 -0.87 -10.40 0.20
C GLY A 100 0.61 -10.78 -0.01
N GLY A 101 0.95 -12.02 0.34
CA GLY A 101 2.21 -12.63 -0.07
C GLY A 101 2.36 -12.72 -1.58
N VAL A 102 3.60 -12.84 -2.03
CA VAL A 102 3.95 -13.15 -3.41
C VAL A 102 3.26 -14.46 -3.83
N GLY A 103 2.58 -14.46 -4.97
CA GLY A 103 1.76 -15.57 -5.46
C GLY A 103 0.41 -15.75 -4.74
N ALA A 104 0.16 -15.03 -3.63
CA ALA A 104 -1.12 -15.07 -2.95
C ALA A 104 -2.07 -14.03 -3.54
N SER A 105 -3.15 -14.50 -4.19
CA SER A 105 -4.23 -13.61 -4.63
C SER A 105 -5.07 -13.20 -3.43
N VAL A 106 -4.69 -12.10 -2.77
CA VAL A 106 -5.42 -11.53 -1.64
C VAL A 106 -6.18 -10.29 -2.09
N GLY A 107 -7.51 -10.36 -2.05
CA GLY A 107 -8.39 -9.25 -2.43
C GLY A 107 -8.46 -8.14 -1.37
N ILE A 108 -8.85 -6.94 -1.80
CA ILE A 108 -8.99 -5.75 -0.94
C ILE A 108 -9.91 -6.04 0.26
N HIS A 109 -11.03 -6.74 0.05
CA HIS A 109 -11.98 -7.10 1.11
C HIS A 109 -11.35 -7.95 2.20
N THR A 110 -10.52 -8.91 1.82
CA THR A 110 -9.77 -9.76 2.76
C THR A 110 -8.77 -8.93 3.56
N LEU A 111 -8.05 -8.01 2.91
CA LEU A 111 -7.13 -7.10 3.61
C LEU A 111 -7.86 -6.15 4.57
N ALA A 112 -9.01 -5.62 4.18
CA ALA A 112 -9.83 -4.75 5.02
C ALA A 112 -10.35 -5.49 6.25
N GLU A 113 -10.81 -6.74 6.10
CA GLU A 113 -11.22 -7.58 7.23
C GLU A 113 -10.02 -7.93 8.13
N CYS A 114 -8.85 -8.21 7.54
CA CYS A 114 -7.62 -8.42 8.30
C CYS A 114 -7.25 -7.17 9.13
N ALA A 115 -7.31 -5.98 8.54
CA ALA A 115 -7.07 -4.71 9.23
C ALA A 115 -8.07 -4.49 10.39
N LYS A 116 -9.36 -4.76 10.17
CA LYS A 116 -10.39 -4.67 11.22
C LYS A 116 -10.13 -5.61 12.40
N ARG A 117 -9.69 -6.84 12.12
CA ARG A 117 -9.36 -7.82 13.16
C ARG A 117 -8.09 -7.44 13.89
N LEU A 118 -7.09 -6.93 13.16
CA LEU A 118 -5.85 -6.44 13.75
C LEU A 118 -6.10 -5.27 14.70
N GLY A 119 -6.98 -4.33 14.33
CA GLY A 119 -7.43 -3.25 15.22
C GLY A 119 -8.10 -3.79 16.49
N ARG A 120 -9.09 -4.68 16.36
CA ARG A 120 -9.76 -5.32 17.51
C ARG A 120 -8.78 -6.08 18.41
N TRP A 121 -7.82 -6.80 17.81
CA TRP A 121 -6.78 -7.50 18.54
C TRP A 121 -5.89 -6.53 19.32
N LEU A 122 -5.49 -5.40 18.73
CA LEU A 122 -4.72 -4.37 19.41
C LEU A 122 -5.48 -3.78 20.62
N ASP A 123 -6.78 -3.52 20.44
CA ASP A 123 -7.65 -2.92 21.47
C ASP A 123 -7.92 -3.87 22.65
N GLN A 124 -8.17 -5.15 22.37
CA GLN A 124 -8.45 -6.18 23.39
C GLN A 124 -7.21 -6.56 24.20
N THR A 125 -6.05 -6.41 23.60
CA THR A 125 -4.77 -6.74 24.17
C THR A 125 -4.29 -5.55 25.02
N GLY A 126 -4.55 -5.57 26.33
CA GLY A 126 -4.18 -4.46 27.23
C GLY A 126 -2.66 -4.21 27.30
N PRO A 127 -2.23 -2.99 27.70
CA PRO A 127 -0.81 -2.69 27.90
C PRO A 127 -0.21 -3.62 28.98
N GLY A 128 0.88 -4.33 28.65
CA GLY A 128 1.58 -5.25 29.56
C GLY A 128 1.40 -6.74 29.28
N SER A 129 0.51 -7.10 28.35
CA SER A 129 0.43 -8.47 27.84
C SER A 129 1.57 -8.71 26.82
N ASP A 130 2.22 -9.89 26.85
CA ASP A 130 3.40 -10.27 26.05
C ASP A 130 3.06 -10.46 24.55
N HIS A 131 2.54 -9.41 23.91
CA HIS A 131 2.14 -9.44 22.51
C HIS A 131 3.23 -8.85 21.62
N GLY A 132 4.43 -9.42 21.75
CA GLY A 132 5.39 -9.63 20.67
C GLY A 132 5.90 -8.41 19.88
N ALA A 133 6.70 -8.72 18.86
CA ALA A 133 7.31 -7.71 17.99
C ALA A 133 6.31 -7.04 17.03
N LEU A 134 5.16 -7.64 16.71
CA LEU A 134 4.19 -7.03 15.79
C LEU A 134 3.45 -5.83 16.40
N ARG A 135 3.07 -5.90 17.69
CA ARG A 135 2.41 -4.77 18.36
C ARG A 135 3.33 -3.55 18.41
N ARG A 136 4.62 -3.76 18.70
CA ARG A 136 5.62 -2.67 18.68
C ARG A 136 5.69 -1.98 17.31
N VAL A 137 5.68 -2.77 16.24
CA VAL A 137 5.66 -2.24 14.87
C VAL A 137 4.40 -1.42 14.59
N LEU A 138 3.25 -1.91 15.04
CA LEU A 138 1.96 -1.24 14.85
C LEU A 138 1.74 -0.05 15.78
N LEU A 139 2.54 0.14 16.82
CA LEU A 139 2.40 1.29 17.74
C LEU A 139 3.51 2.32 17.54
N ASP A 140 4.51 2.02 16.72
CA ASP A 140 5.61 2.92 16.39
C ASP A 140 5.34 3.62 15.05
N PRO A 141 4.88 4.88 15.04
CA PRO A 141 4.60 5.62 13.79
C PRO A 141 5.88 5.92 12.99
N HIS A 142 7.05 5.81 13.61
CA HIS A 142 8.35 6.01 12.97
C HIS A 142 9.04 4.69 12.61
N GLY A 143 8.50 3.57 13.08
CA GLY A 143 8.99 2.24 12.78
C GLY A 143 8.99 1.97 11.28
N ARG A 144 10.07 1.35 10.80
CA ARG A 144 10.15 0.83 9.43
C ARG A 144 10.18 -0.68 9.50
N VAL A 145 9.25 -1.30 8.79
CA VAL A 145 9.16 -2.75 8.69
C VAL A 145 8.97 -3.16 7.27
N PHE A 146 9.61 -4.24 6.86
CA PHE A 146 9.38 -4.84 5.56
C PHE A 146 9.07 -6.32 5.78
N SER A 147 8.02 -6.83 5.13
CA SER A 147 7.71 -8.27 5.14
C SER A 147 7.36 -8.88 6.50
N ARG A 148 6.81 -8.11 7.44
CA ARG A 148 6.42 -8.69 8.73
C ARG A 148 5.16 -9.54 8.53
N PRO A 149 5.19 -10.86 8.78
CA PRO A 149 3.98 -11.67 8.67
C PRO A 149 2.95 -11.22 9.71
N VAL A 150 1.70 -11.12 9.27
CA VAL A 150 0.56 -10.88 10.15
C VAL A 150 0.04 -12.24 10.59
N PRO A 151 -0.13 -12.48 11.91
CA PRO A 151 -0.74 -13.70 12.42
C PRO A 151 -2.05 -13.99 11.70
N ASN A 152 -2.34 -15.27 11.51
CA ASN A 152 -3.58 -15.66 10.87
C ASN A 152 -4.75 -15.34 11.81
N LEU A 153 -5.46 -14.25 11.53
CA LEU A 153 -6.62 -13.82 12.32
C LEU A 153 -7.93 -14.38 11.72
N THR A 154 -7.92 -15.51 11.01
CA THR A 154 -9.13 -16.11 10.41
C THR A 154 -10.11 -16.63 11.45
N ASN A 155 -11.39 -16.68 11.07
CA ASN A 155 -12.42 -17.38 11.85
C ASN A 155 -12.38 -18.84 11.37
N ALA A 156 -12.34 -19.80 12.30
CA ALA A 156 -12.56 -21.22 12.05
C ALA A 156 -11.40 -22.06 11.48
N GLY A 157 -10.25 -22.09 12.16
CA GLY A 157 -9.33 -23.26 12.13
C GLY A 157 -8.54 -23.52 10.84
N GLU A 158 -8.90 -22.89 9.72
CA GLU A 158 -8.15 -22.97 8.47
C GLU A 158 -7.22 -21.77 8.29
N PRO A 159 -5.97 -22.01 7.83
CA PRO A 159 -5.07 -20.92 7.55
C PRO A 159 -5.51 -20.18 6.28
N GLY A 160 -5.95 -18.93 6.44
CA GLY A 160 -6.12 -18.00 5.32
C GLY A 160 -4.80 -17.69 4.58
N PRO A 161 -4.86 -17.02 3.41
CA PRO A 161 -3.66 -16.69 2.64
C PRO A 161 -2.70 -15.81 3.45
N PRO A 162 -1.38 -15.93 3.22
CA PRO A 162 -0.40 -15.16 3.97
C PRO A 162 -0.56 -13.66 3.69
N VAL A 163 -0.65 -12.88 4.76
CA VAL A 163 -0.71 -11.42 4.74
C VAL A 163 0.53 -10.87 5.44
N TYR A 164 1.11 -9.82 4.86
CA TYR A 164 2.29 -9.16 5.37
C TYR A 164 2.01 -7.69 5.64
N CYS A 165 2.75 -7.15 6.60
CA CYS A 165 2.80 -5.74 6.93
C CYS A 165 4.13 -5.17 6.46
N SER A 166 4.07 -4.09 5.69
CA SER A 166 5.25 -3.42 5.13
C SER A 166 5.08 -1.90 5.15
N SER A 167 6.16 -1.20 5.45
CA SER A 167 6.34 0.22 5.27
C SER A 167 6.66 0.49 3.80
N LEU A 168 6.05 1.53 3.25
CA LEU A 168 6.44 2.08 1.96
C LEU A 168 6.38 3.60 1.98
N LEU A 169 6.95 4.23 0.96
CA LEU A 169 6.76 5.65 0.72
C LEU A 169 5.66 5.86 -0.33
N VAL A 170 4.63 6.62 0.05
CA VAL A 170 3.57 7.01 -0.87
C VAL A 170 4.05 8.23 -1.64
N HIS A 171 4.36 8.03 -2.92
CA HIS A 171 4.67 9.10 -3.85
C HIS A 171 3.39 9.73 -4.35
N ARG A 172 3.15 10.99 -4.02
CA ARG A 172 1.95 11.73 -4.41
C ARG A 172 1.76 11.79 -5.93
N GLU A 173 2.85 11.94 -6.68
CA GLU A 173 2.87 11.93 -8.15
C GLU A 173 2.37 10.62 -8.78
N HIS A 174 2.34 9.53 -8.01
CA HIS A 174 1.79 8.24 -8.43
C HIS A 174 0.30 8.10 -8.14
N LEU A 175 -0.33 9.08 -7.49
CA LEU A 175 -1.76 9.09 -7.21
C LEU A 175 -2.50 10.02 -8.19
N PRO A 176 -3.75 9.71 -8.60
CA PRO A 176 -4.50 10.50 -9.60
C PRO A 176 -4.68 11.99 -9.28
N ILE A 177 -4.56 12.37 -8.00
CA ILE A 177 -4.80 13.71 -7.47
C ILE A 177 -3.74 14.16 -6.46
N GLY A 178 -2.75 13.31 -6.15
CA GLY A 178 -1.73 13.64 -5.15
C GLY A 178 -1.99 13.13 -3.72
N TRP A 179 -3.18 12.64 -3.36
CA TRP A 179 -3.45 12.12 -2.01
C TRP A 179 -4.34 10.86 -2.01
N LEU A 180 -4.49 10.24 -0.84
CA LEU A 180 -5.18 8.96 -0.59
C LEU A 180 -6.62 9.17 -0.08
N PRO A 181 -7.64 9.28 -0.95
CA PRO A 181 -9.06 9.28 -0.54
C PRO A 181 -9.56 7.89 -0.09
N PHE A 182 -8.78 6.83 -0.34
CA PHE A 182 -9.06 5.47 0.10
C PHE A 182 -7.89 4.92 0.91
N ALA A 183 -8.20 4.00 1.82
CA ALA A 183 -7.20 3.24 2.55
C ALA A 183 -6.69 2.02 1.76
N TRP A 184 -6.90 1.94 0.45
CA TRP A 184 -6.42 0.84 -0.38
C TRP A 184 -5.91 1.35 -1.72
N LEU A 185 -4.90 0.67 -2.26
CA LEU A 185 -4.18 1.09 -3.47
C LEU A 185 -3.46 -0.10 -4.12
N PRO A 186 -3.21 -0.06 -5.43
CA PRO A 186 -2.42 -1.08 -6.10
C PRO A 186 -0.93 -0.91 -5.81
N LEU A 187 -0.24 -2.02 -5.57
CA LEU A 187 1.17 -2.07 -5.23
C LEU A 187 1.95 -2.97 -6.18
N LEU A 188 3.21 -2.62 -6.41
CA LEU A 188 4.24 -3.53 -6.87
C LEU A 188 5.01 -4.04 -5.67
N VAL A 189 5.15 -5.36 -5.52
CA VAL A 189 5.89 -6.00 -4.44
C VAL A 189 6.94 -6.94 -5.01
N LEU A 190 8.19 -6.85 -4.55
CA LEU A 190 9.22 -7.78 -4.99
C LEU A 190 8.89 -9.24 -4.62
N PRO A 191 9.21 -10.21 -5.49
CA PRO A 191 8.89 -11.62 -5.25
C PRO A 191 9.79 -12.31 -4.22
N HIS A 192 10.76 -11.60 -3.64
CA HIS A 192 11.73 -12.11 -2.67
C HIS A 192 11.80 -11.20 -1.45
N GLN A 193 12.31 -11.74 -0.33
CA GLN A 193 12.48 -10.96 0.88
C GLN A 193 13.75 -10.08 0.82
N PRO A 194 13.69 -8.85 1.35
CA PRO A 194 12.50 -8.19 1.88
C PRO A 194 11.55 -7.80 0.74
N TYR A 195 10.25 -8.09 0.89
CA TYR A 195 9.13 -7.69 0.04
C TYR A 195 8.99 -6.17 -0.01
N ILE A 196 9.97 -5.51 -0.62
CA ILE A 196 9.93 -4.08 -0.88
C ILE A 196 8.70 -3.82 -1.75
N ALA A 197 7.95 -2.80 -1.37
CA ALA A 197 6.72 -2.42 -2.02
C ALA A 197 6.78 -0.96 -2.48
N ALA A 198 6.15 -0.68 -3.62
CA ALA A 198 5.91 0.67 -4.10
C ALA A 198 4.49 0.78 -4.67
N VAL A 199 3.91 1.98 -4.60
CA VAL A 199 2.63 2.26 -5.24
C VAL A 199 2.75 2.11 -6.75
N LEU A 200 1.84 1.36 -7.37
CA LEU A 200 1.74 1.35 -8.83
C LEU A 200 1.23 2.71 -9.30
N PRO A 201 1.93 3.42 -10.19
CA PRO A 201 1.49 4.75 -10.64
C PRO A 201 0.12 4.76 -11.32
N TYR A 202 -0.62 5.86 -11.14
CA TYR A 202 -1.98 5.99 -11.64
C TYR A 202 -2.12 5.89 -13.16
N TRP A 203 -1.07 6.18 -13.94
CA TRP A 203 -1.10 6.03 -15.39
C TRP A 203 -1.20 4.57 -15.88
N TYR A 204 -1.08 3.59 -14.98
CA TYR A 204 -1.40 2.18 -15.26
C TYR A 204 -2.84 1.81 -14.89
N TRP A 205 -3.55 2.68 -14.16
CA TRP A 205 -4.86 2.35 -13.62
C TRP A 205 -5.93 2.53 -14.69
N PRO A 206 -6.97 1.69 -14.72
CA PRO A 206 -8.09 1.89 -15.62
C PRO A 206 -8.79 3.21 -15.32
N GLN A 207 -9.24 3.93 -16.37
CA GLN A 207 -9.89 5.23 -16.24
C GLN A 207 -11.07 5.25 -15.23
N PRO A 208 -12.00 4.26 -15.20
CA PRO A 208 -13.06 4.24 -14.19
C PRO A 208 -12.56 4.19 -12.74
N PHE A 209 -11.39 3.60 -12.50
CA PHE A 209 -10.79 3.59 -11.17
C PHE A 209 -10.20 4.96 -10.82
N GLN A 210 -9.55 5.63 -11.77
CA GLN A 210 -9.04 6.99 -11.58
C GLN A 210 -10.17 8.01 -11.34
N GLU A 211 -11.29 7.89 -12.05
CA GLU A 211 -12.48 8.74 -11.88
C GLU A 211 -13.08 8.56 -10.49
N ARG A 212 -13.30 7.33 -10.05
CA ARG A 212 -13.76 7.02 -8.69
C ARG A 212 -12.83 7.59 -7.62
N TRP A 213 -11.52 7.58 -7.87
CA TRP A 213 -10.53 8.19 -6.98
C TRP A 213 -10.71 9.69 -6.86
N ARG A 214 -10.90 10.38 -7.98
CA ARG A 214 -11.16 11.83 -8.03
C ARG A 214 -12.48 12.20 -7.36
N GLU A 215 -13.56 11.48 -7.66
CA GLU A 215 -14.89 11.73 -7.09
C GLU A 215 -14.86 11.68 -5.56
N ARG A 216 -14.28 10.61 -4.99
CA ARG A 216 -14.20 10.45 -3.53
C ARG A 216 -13.43 11.58 -2.87
N ALA A 217 -12.35 12.02 -3.49
CA ALA A 217 -11.55 13.10 -2.96
C ALA A 217 -12.29 14.43 -2.96
N MET A 218 -13.05 14.71 -4.03
CA MET A 218 -13.90 15.89 -4.11
C MET A 218 -15.03 15.85 -3.07
N ASP A 219 -15.60 14.67 -2.79
CA ASP A 219 -16.61 14.51 -1.74
C ASP A 219 -16.04 14.78 -0.35
N GLY A 220 -14.81 14.34 -0.08
CA GLY A 220 -14.11 14.62 1.19
C GLY A 220 -13.90 16.13 1.38
N LEU A 221 -13.40 16.82 0.36
CA LEU A 221 -13.17 18.27 0.41
C LEU A 221 -14.46 19.10 0.58
N LYS A 222 -15.61 18.59 0.14
CA LYS A 222 -16.91 19.26 0.33
C LYS A 222 -17.46 19.14 1.76
N LEU A 223 -16.98 18.16 2.53
CA LEU A 223 -17.44 17.89 3.89
C LEU A 223 -16.67 18.67 4.96
N ASP A 224 -15.55 19.28 4.60
CA ASP A 224 -14.78 20.19 5.46
C ASP A 224 -14.99 21.65 5.01
N PRO A 225 -16.14 22.29 5.33
CA PRO A 225 -16.26 23.73 5.20
C PRO A 225 -15.36 24.38 6.27
N VAL A 226 -14.47 25.27 5.79
CA VAL A 226 -13.68 26.20 6.61
C VAL A 226 -14.56 26.97 7.58
#